data_AF-A0A2V1BQK7-F1
#
_entry.id   AF-A0A2V1BQK7-F1
#
_cell.length_a   1.000
_cell.length_b   1.000
_cell.length_c   1.000
_cell.angle_alpha   90.00
_cell.angle_beta   90.00
_cell.angle_gamma   90.00
#
_symmetry.space_group_name_H-M   'P 1'
#
loop_
_entity.id
_entity.type
_entity.pdbx_description
1 polymer ?
#
loop_
_entity_poly.entity_id
_entity_poly.type
_entity_poly.pdbx_seq_one_letter_code
_entity_poly.pdbx_strand_id
1 'polypeptide(L)'
;MKVAFLVSGLAALASGMAVEKRDGTCAMQPLGSGPSVIPDTPTAFQNSATFSGLSTSATTPTNYTRAFVNRNAATQGTRYMGSTLLTTYAPSQCASFCSQTTGCAAFNLYFERDPSLDPNRVGCPNPTSVTNIKCILWGNAVSNETATNAGQSRNSFQVVVAGSNGYNRN
;
A
#
# COMPACT_ATOMS: atom_id res chain seq x y z
N MET A 1 -78.77 16.45 -4.14
CA MET A 1 -77.92 15.29 -3.79
C MET A 1 -76.68 15.30 -4.65
N LYS A 2 -75.52 15.62 -4.07
CA LYS A 2 -74.18 15.30 -4.60
C LYS A 2 -73.25 15.29 -3.38
N VAL A 3 -72.96 14.08 -2.90
CA VAL A 3 -71.98 13.86 -1.82
C VAL A 3 -70.64 13.69 -2.51
N ALA A 4 -69.69 14.59 -2.25
CA ALA A 4 -68.32 14.49 -2.74
C ALA A 4 -67.45 13.94 -1.60
N PHE A 5 -66.88 12.76 -1.83
CA PHE A 5 -65.89 12.11 -0.97
C PHE A 5 -64.57 12.88 -0.99
N LEU A 6 -64.01 13.15 0.20
CA LEU A 6 -62.61 13.56 0.36
C LEU A 6 -61.88 12.40 1.05
N VAL A 7 -61.07 11.67 0.28
CA VAL A 7 -60.11 10.70 0.81
C VAL A 7 -58.78 11.42 0.96
N SER A 8 -58.41 11.74 2.20
CA SER A 8 -57.11 12.33 2.55
C SER A 8 -56.05 11.22 2.51
N GLY A 9 -55.29 11.15 1.42
CA GLY A 9 -54.11 10.28 1.33
C GLY A 9 -52.92 10.90 2.04
N LEU A 10 -52.48 10.32 3.17
CA LEU A 10 -51.14 10.58 3.70
C LEU A 10 -50.13 9.80 2.84
N ALA A 11 -49.35 10.52 2.04
CA ALA A 11 -48.15 9.97 1.42
C ALA A 11 -47.04 9.91 2.48
N ALA A 12 -46.68 8.69 2.90
CA ALA A 12 -45.46 8.48 3.70
C ALA A 12 -44.24 8.65 2.79
N LEU A 13 -43.38 9.63 3.09
CA LEU A 13 -42.07 9.77 2.46
C LEU A 13 -41.16 8.65 3.00
N ALA A 14 -40.91 7.64 2.17
CA ALA A 14 -39.86 6.67 2.46
C ALA A 14 -38.50 7.34 2.24
N SER A 15 -37.82 7.70 3.33
CA SER A 15 -36.42 8.10 3.29
C SER A 15 -35.56 6.90 2.90
N GLY A 16 -35.15 6.83 1.65
CA GLY A 16 -34.13 5.88 1.20
C GLY A 16 -32.84 6.19 1.94
N MET A 17 -32.38 5.27 2.79
CA MET A 17 -31.02 5.33 3.34
C MET A 17 -30.03 5.16 2.18
N ALA A 18 -29.44 6.26 1.73
CA ALA A 18 -28.34 6.20 0.78
C ALA A 18 -27.15 5.52 1.50
N VAL A 19 -26.72 4.38 0.98
CA VAL A 19 -25.49 3.74 1.44
C VAL A 19 -24.33 4.62 0.97
N GLU A 20 -23.76 5.40 1.88
CA GLU A 20 -22.55 6.17 1.57
C GLU A 20 -21.35 5.23 1.42
N LYS A 21 -20.45 5.59 0.50
CA LYS A 21 -19.16 4.90 0.38
C LYS A 21 -18.42 5.03 1.71
N ARG A 22 -17.86 3.91 2.21
CA ARG A 22 -16.95 3.94 3.36
C ARG A 22 -15.83 4.94 3.07
N ASP A 23 -15.73 5.98 3.91
CA ASP A 23 -14.70 7.01 3.83
C ASP A 23 -13.79 6.94 5.07
N GLY A 24 -12.60 7.53 4.97
CA GLY A 24 -11.67 7.56 6.09
C GLY A 24 -12.13 8.49 7.21
N THR A 25 -11.49 8.38 8.36
CA THR A 25 -11.88 9.06 9.60
C THR A 25 -10.93 10.17 10.04
N CYS A 26 -9.88 10.45 9.26
CA CYS A 26 -8.74 11.26 9.69
C CYS A 26 -8.02 10.75 10.95
N ALA A 27 -8.25 9.50 11.35
CA ALA A 27 -7.51 8.88 12.45
C ALA A 27 -6.03 8.78 12.09
N MET A 28 -5.15 9.01 13.08
CA MET A 28 -3.71 8.88 12.90
C MET A 28 -3.34 7.45 12.47
N GLN A 29 -2.51 7.36 11.44
CA GLN A 29 -1.90 6.11 11.00
C GLN A 29 -0.60 5.87 11.77
N PRO A 30 -0.14 4.61 11.86
CA PRO A 30 1.17 4.30 12.40
C PRO A 30 2.28 5.09 11.70
N LEU A 31 3.27 5.54 12.48
CA LEU A 31 4.44 6.22 11.91
C LEU A 31 5.27 5.24 11.09
N GLY A 32 5.70 5.71 9.92
CA GLY A 32 6.67 5.01 9.10
C GLY A 32 8.09 5.15 9.64
N SER A 33 8.91 4.14 9.37
CA SER A 33 10.33 4.05 9.78
C SER A 33 11.30 4.53 8.69
N GLY A 34 10.82 4.74 7.46
CA GLY A 34 11.67 5.09 6.33
C GLY A 34 12.01 6.58 6.24
N PRO A 35 12.99 6.94 5.38
CA PRO A 35 13.35 8.34 5.15
C PRO A 35 12.16 9.16 4.64
N SER A 36 11.99 10.37 5.16
CA SER A 36 11.04 11.34 4.59
C SER A 36 11.54 11.88 3.25
N VAL A 37 10.62 12.22 2.35
CA VAL A 37 10.93 12.78 1.03
C VAL A 37 10.40 14.21 0.95
N ILE A 38 11.24 15.13 0.47
CA ILE A 38 10.89 16.53 0.26
C ILE A 38 11.21 16.89 -1.21
N PRO A 39 10.24 17.43 -1.98
CA PRO A 39 8.86 17.75 -1.58
C PRO A 39 8.00 16.50 -1.37
N ASP A 40 7.03 16.55 -0.45
CA ASP A 40 6.11 15.43 -0.18
C ASP A 40 5.09 15.26 -1.32
N THR A 41 5.54 14.68 -2.41
CA THR A 41 4.74 14.38 -3.58
C THR A 41 4.97 12.94 -4.05
N PRO A 42 3.99 12.31 -4.69
CA PRO A 42 4.13 10.97 -5.26
C PRO A 42 5.31 10.87 -6.25
N THR A 43 5.47 11.88 -7.11
CA THR A 43 6.56 11.94 -8.09
C THR A 43 7.93 12.07 -7.43
N ALA A 44 8.09 12.93 -6.42
CA ALA A 44 9.37 13.03 -5.70
C ALA A 44 9.68 11.74 -4.94
N PHE A 45 8.67 11.06 -4.39
CA PHE A 45 8.83 9.78 -3.72
C PHE A 45 9.34 8.70 -4.69
N GLN A 46 8.72 8.56 -5.86
CA GLN A 46 9.11 7.60 -6.90
C GLN A 46 10.48 7.90 -7.53
N ASN A 47 10.94 9.16 -7.49
CA ASN A 47 12.23 9.58 -8.03
C ASN A 47 13.30 9.81 -6.95
N SER A 48 13.06 9.34 -5.71
CA SER A 48 13.99 9.52 -4.59
C SER A 48 15.33 8.82 -4.85
N ALA A 49 16.40 9.62 -4.97
CA ALA A 49 17.76 9.11 -5.12
C ALA A 49 18.19 8.25 -3.91
N THR A 50 17.70 8.57 -2.71
CA THR A 50 17.95 7.76 -1.51
C THR A 50 17.36 6.36 -1.64
N PHE A 51 16.12 6.23 -2.12
CA PHE A 51 15.47 4.92 -2.30
C PHE A 51 16.12 4.11 -3.42
N SER A 52 16.48 4.78 -4.53
CA SER A 52 17.24 4.19 -5.62
C SER A 52 18.60 3.69 -5.15
N GLY A 53 19.33 4.50 -4.39
CA GLY A 53 20.63 4.13 -3.82
C GLY A 53 20.54 2.92 -2.91
N LEU A 54 19.66 2.96 -1.90
CA LEU A 54 19.48 1.87 -0.94
C LEU A 54 19.06 0.56 -1.61
N SER A 55 18.13 0.61 -2.57
CA SER A 55 17.65 -0.59 -3.27
C SER A 55 18.69 -1.19 -4.22
N THR A 56 19.44 -0.36 -4.96
CA THR A 56 20.48 -0.85 -5.88
C THR A 56 21.72 -1.37 -5.15
N SER A 57 22.10 -0.75 -4.03
CA SER A 57 23.23 -1.17 -3.20
C SER A 57 22.90 -2.35 -2.27
N ALA A 58 21.63 -2.74 -2.13
CA ALA A 58 21.22 -3.78 -1.21
C ALA A 58 21.80 -5.15 -1.60
N THR A 59 22.54 -5.75 -0.67
CA THR A 59 23.12 -7.08 -0.83
C THR A 59 22.05 -8.16 -0.89
N THR A 60 22.16 -9.05 -1.88
CA THR A 60 21.31 -10.25 -1.97
C THR A 60 21.60 -11.20 -0.80
N PRO A 61 20.59 -11.65 -0.03
CA PRO A 61 20.82 -12.61 1.05
C PRO A 61 21.33 -13.96 0.57
N THR A 62 22.05 -14.67 1.42
CA THR A 62 22.48 -16.05 1.17
C THR A 62 21.26 -16.94 0.86
N ASN A 63 21.40 -17.83 -0.12
CA ASN A 63 20.34 -18.72 -0.62
C ASN A 63 19.16 -18.00 -1.32
N TYR A 64 19.37 -16.76 -1.79
CA TYR A 64 18.43 -16.07 -2.64
C TYR A 64 19.08 -15.60 -3.94
N THR A 65 18.27 -15.42 -4.97
CA THR A 65 18.59 -14.71 -6.20
C THR A 65 17.72 -13.46 -6.31
N ARG A 66 18.30 -12.36 -6.79
CA ARG A 66 17.57 -11.11 -7.01
C ARG A 66 16.88 -11.15 -8.37
N ALA A 67 15.55 -11.12 -8.37
CA ALA A 67 14.71 -11.22 -9.56
C ALA A 67 14.52 -9.87 -10.26
N PHE A 68 14.42 -8.80 -9.48
CA PHE A 68 14.34 -7.42 -9.97
C PHE A 68 14.86 -6.45 -8.93
N VAL A 69 15.20 -5.24 -9.37
CA VAL A 69 15.80 -4.20 -8.54
C VAL A 69 15.20 -2.84 -8.89
N ASN A 70 15.02 -2.01 -7.86
CA ASN A 70 14.66 -0.59 -7.95
C ASN A 70 13.46 -0.29 -8.88
N ARG A 71 12.36 -1.01 -8.70
CA ARG A 71 11.10 -0.74 -9.43
C ARG A 71 10.21 0.23 -8.64
N ASN A 72 9.34 0.95 -9.36
CA ASN A 72 8.30 1.81 -8.79
C ASN A 72 6.95 1.08 -8.64
N ALA A 73 7.02 -0.24 -8.47
CA ALA A 73 5.86 -1.10 -8.26
C ALA A 73 6.26 -2.29 -7.38
N ALA A 74 5.36 -2.69 -6.50
CA ALA A 74 5.47 -3.89 -5.70
C ALA A 74 5.01 -5.11 -6.50
N THR A 75 5.39 -6.29 -6.02
CA THR A 75 4.87 -7.55 -6.55
C THR A 75 3.35 -7.62 -6.33
N GLN A 76 2.65 -8.03 -7.38
CA GLN A 76 1.27 -8.48 -7.35
C GLN A 76 1.23 -9.91 -7.90
N GLY A 77 0.53 -10.79 -7.20
CA GLY A 77 0.45 -12.20 -7.58
C GLY A 77 -0.51 -12.97 -6.72
N THR A 78 -0.59 -14.28 -6.98
CA THR A 78 -1.29 -15.22 -6.11
C THR A 78 -0.36 -15.63 -4.96
N ARG A 79 -0.87 -16.26 -3.90
CA ARG A 79 -0.08 -16.74 -2.74
C ARG A 79 0.68 -15.66 -1.95
N TYR A 80 0.04 -14.52 -1.69
CA TYR A 80 0.49 -13.63 -0.61
C TYR A 80 0.52 -14.39 0.71
N MET A 81 1.61 -14.29 1.46
CA MET A 81 1.81 -15.05 2.71
C MET A 81 1.87 -14.17 3.97
N GLY A 82 1.92 -12.85 3.81
CA GLY A 82 2.03 -11.94 4.93
C GLY A 82 3.00 -10.81 4.65
N SER A 83 3.05 -9.88 5.60
CA SER A 83 3.91 -8.70 5.52
C SER A 83 4.44 -8.33 6.89
N THR A 84 5.55 -7.59 6.89
CA THR A 84 6.09 -6.92 8.08
C THR A 84 6.70 -5.58 7.68
N LEU A 85 6.77 -4.66 8.64
CA LEU A 85 7.48 -3.39 8.49
C LEU A 85 8.89 -3.54 9.04
N LEU A 86 9.87 -3.06 8.27
CA LEU A 86 11.26 -3.02 8.70
C LEU A 86 11.64 -1.61 9.15
N THR A 87 12.65 -1.50 10.00
CA THR A 87 13.23 -0.20 10.39
C THR A 87 14.32 0.28 9.44
N THR A 88 14.91 -0.63 8.66
CA THR A 88 15.94 -0.35 7.67
C THR A 88 15.68 -1.15 6.40
N TYR A 89 16.21 -0.68 5.27
CA TYR A 89 16.11 -1.41 4.01
C TYR A 89 17.12 -2.57 3.98
N ALA A 90 16.74 -3.70 4.61
CA ALA A 90 17.63 -4.85 4.82
C ALA A 90 17.01 -6.14 4.26
N PRO A 91 17.42 -6.61 3.06
CA PRO A 91 16.94 -7.87 2.50
C PRO A 91 17.16 -9.08 3.41
N SER A 92 18.22 -9.07 4.23
CA SER A 92 18.50 -10.16 5.19
C SER A 92 17.42 -10.31 6.26
N GLN A 93 16.79 -9.21 6.70
CA GLN A 93 15.67 -9.26 7.65
C GLN A 93 14.43 -9.88 6.98
N CYS A 94 14.15 -9.53 5.73
CA CYS A 94 13.11 -10.19 4.95
C CYS A 94 13.36 -11.68 4.74
N ALA A 95 14.60 -12.05 4.40
CA ALA A 95 14.98 -13.45 4.25
C ALA A 95 14.78 -14.24 5.54
N SER A 96 15.10 -13.64 6.70
CA SER A 96 14.86 -14.25 8.01
C SER A 96 13.36 -14.43 8.29
N PHE A 97 12.53 -13.42 7.99
CA PHE A 97 11.08 -13.53 8.11
C PHE A 97 10.51 -14.65 7.20
N CYS A 98 11.00 -14.71 5.96
CA CYS A 98 10.66 -15.78 5.03
C CYS A 98 11.13 -17.16 5.53
N SER A 99 12.29 -17.28 6.17
CA SER A 99 12.78 -18.57 6.70
C SER A 99 11.92 -19.12 7.84
N GLN A 100 11.27 -18.24 8.59
CA GLN A 100 10.37 -18.59 9.69
C GLN A 100 8.93 -18.85 9.21
N THR A 101 8.67 -18.68 7.92
CA THR A 101 7.34 -18.82 7.32
C THR A 101 7.32 -20.05 6.40
N THR A 102 6.69 -21.14 6.87
CA THR A 102 6.57 -22.39 6.09
C THR A 102 5.89 -22.14 4.75
N GLY A 103 6.56 -22.53 3.67
CA GLY A 103 6.07 -22.36 2.29
C GLY A 103 6.49 -21.05 1.61
N CYS A 104 7.23 -20.17 2.30
CA CYS A 104 7.75 -18.95 1.70
C CYS A 104 8.82 -19.26 0.64
N ALA A 105 8.55 -18.84 -0.60
CA ALA A 105 9.40 -19.06 -1.76
C ALA A 105 10.12 -17.80 -2.22
N ALA A 106 9.57 -16.62 -1.90
CA ALA A 106 10.13 -15.34 -2.31
C ALA A 106 9.70 -14.21 -1.39
N PHE A 107 10.36 -13.06 -1.52
CA PHE A 107 9.91 -11.83 -0.88
C PHE A 107 10.13 -10.60 -1.78
N ASN A 108 9.33 -9.57 -1.53
CA ASN A 108 9.46 -8.25 -2.13
C ASN A 108 9.68 -7.20 -1.04
N LEU A 109 10.74 -6.40 -1.16
CA LEU A 109 11.13 -5.35 -0.23
C LEU A 109 11.07 -4.00 -0.95
N TYR A 110 10.35 -3.03 -0.39
CA TYR A 110 10.15 -1.72 -1.03
C TYR A 110 9.84 -0.61 -0.03
N PHE A 111 9.94 0.63 -0.48
CA PHE A 111 9.39 1.80 0.21
C PHE A 111 7.98 2.09 -0.29
N GLU A 112 7.05 2.37 0.61
CA GLU A 112 5.69 2.81 0.28
C GLU A 112 5.38 4.16 0.90
N ARG A 113 4.82 5.06 0.09
CA ARG A 113 4.28 6.34 0.54
C ARG A 113 2.89 6.12 1.10
N ASP A 114 2.75 6.11 2.41
CA ASP A 114 1.47 5.93 3.10
C ASP A 114 0.99 7.26 3.70
N PRO A 115 -0.33 7.48 3.88
CA PRO A 115 -0.83 8.71 4.48
C PRO A 115 -0.63 8.71 6.01
N SER A 116 -0.29 9.85 6.60
CA SER A 116 -0.16 9.99 8.06
C SER A 116 -1.49 9.94 8.81
N LEU A 117 -2.58 10.22 8.12
CA LEU A 117 -3.96 10.12 8.61
C LEU A 117 -4.77 9.23 7.66
N ASP A 118 -5.81 8.57 8.16
CA ASP A 118 -6.78 7.87 7.31
C ASP A 118 -7.51 8.86 6.39
N PRO A 119 -7.22 8.91 5.08
CA PRO A 119 -7.70 10.00 4.24
C PRO A 119 -9.22 10.05 4.19
N ASN A 120 -9.79 11.22 4.48
CA ASN A 120 -11.22 11.50 4.41
C ASN A 120 -11.47 12.54 3.30
N ARG A 121 -12.55 12.41 2.53
CA ARG A 121 -12.83 13.29 1.38
C ARG A 121 -12.89 14.78 1.72
N VAL A 122 -13.31 15.13 2.94
CA VAL A 122 -13.54 16.53 3.36
C VAL A 122 -12.51 16.99 4.38
N GLY A 123 -12.31 16.24 5.46
CA GLY A 123 -11.49 16.66 6.60
C GLY A 123 -9.98 16.52 6.37
N CYS A 124 -9.55 15.54 5.59
CA CYS A 124 -8.14 15.27 5.34
C CYS A 124 -7.95 14.51 4.01
N PRO A 125 -8.30 15.12 2.85
CA PRO A 125 -8.31 14.39 1.57
C PRO A 125 -6.91 14.02 1.08
N ASN A 126 -5.90 14.79 1.48
CA ASN A 126 -4.49 14.56 1.15
C ASN A 126 -3.60 14.94 2.35
N PRO A 127 -3.52 14.10 3.40
CA PRO A 127 -2.64 14.36 4.53
C PRO A 127 -1.16 14.24 4.13
N THR A 128 -0.25 14.66 5.00
CA THR A 128 1.19 14.43 4.82
C THR A 128 1.49 12.94 4.73
N SER A 129 2.56 12.55 4.04
CA SER A 129 2.96 11.15 3.97
C SER A 129 3.87 10.71 5.11
N VAL A 130 3.89 9.40 5.31
CA VAL A 130 4.93 8.65 6.01
C VAL A 130 5.55 7.64 5.04
N THR A 131 6.80 7.26 5.29
CA THR A 131 7.51 6.25 4.49
C THR A 131 7.55 4.93 5.25
N ASN A 132 6.90 3.91 4.71
CA ASN A 132 6.98 2.54 5.23
C ASN A 132 8.01 1.73 4.45
N ILE A 133 8.84 0.93 5.14
CA ILE A 133 9.72 -0.07 4.52
C ILE A 133 9.01 -1.41 4.64
N LYS A 134 8.39 -1.86 3.56
CA LYS A 134 7.54 -3.06 3.55
C LYS A 134 8.30 -4.27 3.07
N CYS A 135 8.18 -5.36 3.84
CA CYS A 135 8.64 -6.67 3.47
C CYS A 135 7.43 -7.59 3.26
N ILE A 136 7.24 -8.07 2.03
CA ILE A 136 6.10 -8.91 1.66
C ILE A 136 6.57 -10.31 1.28
N LEU A 137 5.96 -11.34 1.85
CA LEU A 137 6.28 -12.74 1.56
C LEU A 137 5.33 -13.33 0.52
N TRP A 138 5.89 -14.18 -0.34
CA TRP A 138 5.19 -14.84 -1.42
C TRP A 138 5.47 -16.34 -1.43
N GLY A 139 4.41 -17.13 -1.68
CA GLY A 139 4.47 -18.60 -1.77
C GLY A 139 4.79 -19.11 -3.18
N ASN A 140 5.19 -18.22 -4.07
CA ASN A 140 5.62 -18.44 -5.44
C ASN A 140 6.78 -17.50 -5.75
N ALA A 141 7.54 -17.82 -6.80
CA ALA A 141 8.59 -16.93 -7.29
C ALA A 141 8.00 -15.59 -7.75
N VAL A 142 8.79 -14.53 -7.56
CA VAL A 142 8.54 -13.17 -8.05
C VAL A 142 9.46 -12.86 -9.23
N SER A 143 9.03 -11.96 -10.10
CA SER A 143 9.78 -11.53 -11.29
C SER A 143 9.43 -10.08 -11.66
N ASN A 144 10.11 -9.53 -12.66
CA ASN A 144 9.79 -8.18 -13.18
C ASN A 144 8.32 -8.07 -13.59
N GLU A 145 7.76 -9.13 -14.17
CA GLU A 145 6.38 -9.19 -14.66
C GLU A 145 5.37 -9.17 -13.50
N THR A 146 5.79 -9.61 -12.31
CA THR A 146 4.95 -9.53 -11.11
C THR A 146 4.98 -8.14 -10.47
N ALA A 147 5.99 -7.30 -10.75
CA ALA A 147 6.13 -5.97 -10.16
C ALA A 147 5.20 -4.95 -10.83
N THR A 148 3.89 -5.09 -10.60
CA THR A 148 2.82 -4.32 -11.27
C THR A 148 1.94 -3.52 -10.32
N ASN A 149 2.01 -3.76 -9.01
CA ASN A 149 1.28 -2.95 -8.04
C ASN A 149 1.96 -1.60 -7.83
N ALA A 150 1.54 -0.59 -8.59
CA ALA A 150 2.06 0.78 -8.50
C ALA A 150 1.48 1.60 -7.33
N GLY A 151 0.62 1.00 -6.49
CA GLY A 151 -0.11 1.67 -5.42
C GLY A 151 -1.55 2.04 -5.82
N GLN A 152 -2.18 2.91 -5.04
CA GLN A 152 -3.58 3.28 -5.21
C GLN A 152 -3.88 4.71 -4.73
N SER A 153 -4.97 5.28 -5.20
CA SER A 153 -5.51 6.53 -4.65
C SER A 153 -6.42 6.25 -3.44
N ARG A 154 -6.18 6.97 -2.34
CA ARG A 154 -7.03 7.04 -1.16
C ARG A 154 -7.52 8.49 -1.02
N ASN A 155 -8.73 8.76 -1.50
CA ASN A 155 -9.20 10.13 -1.74
C ASN A 155 -8.20 10.90 -2.63
N SER A 156 -7.73 12.08 -2.21
CA SER A 156 -6.75 12.87 -2.97
C SER A 156 -5.30 12.47 -2.68
N PHE A 157 -5.08 11.55 -1.74
CA PHE A 157 -3.75 11.01 -1.45
C PHE A 157 -3.41 9.87 -2.42
N GLN A 158 -2.21 9.92 -3.00
CA GLN A 158 -1.69 8.82 -3.82
C GLN A 158 -0.66 8.01 -3.02
N VAL A 159 -0.99 6.75 -2.78
CA VAL A 159 -0.05 5.74 -2.32
C VAL A 159 0.77 5.29 -3.52
N VAL A 160 2.09 5.31 -3.39
CA VAL A 160 3.03 4.91 -4.44
C VAL A 160 4.16 4.09 -3.86
N VAL A 161 4.77 3.25 -4.70
CA VAL A 161 5.89 2.38 -4.36
C VAL A 161 7.17 2.89 -5.02
N ALA A 162 8.30 2.75 -4.33
CA ALA A 162 9.63 3.07 -4.85
C ALA A 162 10.69 2.11 -4.30
N GLY A 163 11.83 2.01 -4.99
CA GLY A 163 12.97 1.20 -4.53
C GLY A 163 12.61 -0.27 -4.32
N SER A 164 11.76 -0.83 -5.17
CA SER A 164 11.23 -2.19 -5.01
C SER A 164 12.18 -3.24 -5.56
N ASN A 165 12.58 -4.18 -4.70
CA ASN A 165 13.41 -5.33 -5.04
C ASN A 165 12.65 -6.65 -4.80
N GLY A 166 12.84 -7.62 -5.69
CA GLY A 166 12.28 -8.98 -5.55
C GLY A 166 13.39 -10.01 -5.41
N TYR A 167 13.19 -10.98 -4.52
CA TYR A 167 14.16 -12.03 -4.23
C TYR A 167 13.47 -13.39 -4.17
N ASN A 168 14.01 -14.37 -4.91
CA ASN A 168 13.55 -15.75 -4.92
C ASN A 168 14.50 -16.62 -4.12
N ARG A 169 13.98 -17.50 -3.28
CA ARG A 169 14.78 -18.49 -2.56
C ARG A 169 15.29 -19.54 -3.56
N ASN A 170 16.54 -19.98 -3.38
CA ASN A 170 17.17 -21.06 -4.15
C ASN A 170 16.73 -22.44 -3.66
#